data_AF-A0A1J8QPG3-F1
#
_entry.id   AF-A0A1J8QPG3-F1
#
_cell.length_a   1.000
_cell.length_b   1.000
_cell.length_c   1.000
_cell.angle_alpha   90.00
_cell.angle_beta   90.00
_cell.angle_gamma   90.00
#
_symmetry.space_group_name_H-M   'P 1'
#
loop_
_entity.id
_entity.type
_entity.pdbx_description
1 polymer ?
#
loop_
_entity_poly.entity_id
_entity_poly.type
_entity_poly.pdbx_seq_one_letter_code
_entity_poly.pdbx_strand_id
1 'polypeptide(L)'
;MALYTRHPRFIAALLVLIVISLYMFTSDSSFHPLTFRNGPLAEILALEEVYYGKMLQQRRELIKKWGPTSEKIDPFPSSGEFYTLWDFFLPSFRCPHRLERIGIMGDGGKWVCGLERIAPKKQCVIYSFGVNGESSFEADIMKAAPGCEVYGYDFSVNSFGPEIEEDRDLSSRAHFFPFALGSEDKHTLTDYPKMYTLGTLMELNGHDFIDVLKVDIEGNEFDSLSTFIDSFHGKPLPFGQIQIEIHVYQEGNWGYFPKFLDWWEKLEAAGLRPFFSEPNLVYVNLVRGVRPDLVEYSFINIRGDHELPWWLRQTIPLCVMRNLNRALLNAFKTRRASTLQHTFHTTTLATMPRTAATESFKFNHTMIRIKDPKVSLPFYMDTLGMDLISEQNMGDFTLYFLGYDHDGIANLPAEQKAKARFNREGILELTHNHGTESDSSFQGYASGNADPGRGFGHIAITVQNIEEACARFESLGVPFKKRLTDGKMRHIAFILDPDGYWVEIVPGALSL
;
A
#
# COMPACT_ATOMS: atom_id res chain seq x y z
N MET A 1 41.66 12.59 59.50
CA MET A 1 41.46 11.16 59.18
C MET A 1 40.57 11.06 57.96
N ALA A 2 41.13 10.63 56.84
CA ALA A 2 40.43 10.55 55.57
C ALA A 2 39.30 9.51 55.60
N LEU A 3 38.22 9.76 54.87
CA LEU A 3 36.96 9.00 54.86
C LEU A 3 37.15 7.47 54.78
N TYR A 4 38.22 7.00 54.11
CA TYR A 4 38.56 5.59 53.98
C TYR A 4 38.91 4.87 55.29
N THR A 5 39.35 5.61 56.31
CA THR A 5 39.67 5.03 57.62
C THR A 5 38.45 4.80 58.50
N ARG A 6 37.35 5.55 58.27
CA ARG A 6 36.14 5.48 59.12
C ARG A 6 35.09 4.48 58.61
N HIS A 7 34.93 4.33 57.29
CA HIS A 7 33.88 3.48 56.71
C HIS A 7 34.37 2.64 55.52
N PRO A 8 35.32 1.71 55.72
CA PRO A 8 35.92 0.92 54.63
C PRO A 8 34.89 0.08 53.85
N ARG A 9 33.80 -0.36 54.52
CA ARG A 9 32.71 -1.11 53.88
C ARG A 9 31.89 -0.28 52.90
N PHE A 10 31.66 1.01 53.20
CA PHE A 10 30.94 1.91 52.31
C PHE A 10 31.75 2.26 51.07
N ILE A 11 33.06 2.46 51.22
CA ILE A 11 33.94 2.71 50.08
C ILE A 11 34.06 1.47 49.19
N ALA A 12 34.17 0.27 49.77
CA ALA A 12 34.15 -0.96 49.00
C ALA A 12 32.83 -1.13 48.22
N ALA A 13 31.69 -0.88 48.87
CA ALA A 13 30.38 -0.94 48.20
C ALA A 13 30.24 0.10 47.08
N LEU A 14 30.74 1.32 47.29
CA LEU A 14 30.72 2.38 46.28
C LEU A 14 31.62 2.03 45.09
N LEU A 15 32.81 1.47 45.33
CA LEU A 15 33.70 1.01 44.27
C LEU A 15 33.09 -0.14 43.48
N VAL A 16 32.43 -1.09 44.14
CA VAL A 16 31.70 -2.17 43.47
C VAL A 16 30.56 -1.62 42.62
N LEU A 17 29.78 -0.66 43.14
CA LEU A 17 28.73 0.01 42.38
C LEU A 17 29.27 0.78 41.17
N ILE A 18 30.41 1.45 41.31
CA ILE A 18 31.07 2.15 40.19
C ILE A 18 31.55 1.14 39.13
N VAL A 19 32.12 0.00 39.56
CA VAL A 19 32.56 -1.07 38.64
C VAL A 19 31.38 -1.73 37.95
N ILE A 20 30.27 -1.99 38.66
CA ILE A 20 29.04 -2.54 38.07
C ILE A 20 28.42 -1.53 37.10
N SER A 21 28.36 -0.25 37.44
CA SER A 21 27.88 0.79 36.52
C SER A 21 28.78 0.89 35.29
N LEU A 22 30.10 0.91 35.45
CA LEU A 22 31.03 0.93 34.32
C LEU A 22 30.92 -0.34 33.48
N TYR A 23 30.72 -1.51 34.09
CA TYR A 23 30.45 -2.75 33.37
C TYR A 23 29.15 -2.64 32.58
N MET A 24 28.04 -2.21 33.20
CA MET A 24 26.74 -2.03 32.52
C MET A 24 26.80 -0.99 31.38
N PHE A 25 27.59 0.07 31.52
CA PHE A 25 27.78 1.09 30.46
C PHE A 25 28.75 0.64 29.35
N THR A 26 29.61 -0.37 29.60
CA THR A 26 30.55 -0.89 28.60
C THR A 26 30.10 -2.21 27.98
N SER A 27 29.19 -2.95 28.64
CA SER A 27 28.73 -4.27 28.23
C SER A 27 27.52 -4.25 27.29
N ASP A 28 27.00 -3.07 26.91
CA ASP A 28 25.94 -2.99 25.90
C ASP A 28 26.14 -1.81 24.94
N SER A 29 27.11 -2.00 24.04
CA SER A 29 27.18 -1.23 22.80
C SER A 29 27.37 -2.14 21.60
N SER A 30 26.71 -3.31 21.62
CA SER A 30 26.24 -3.95 20.40
C SER A 30 24.97 -3.21 19.93
N PHE A 31 25.14 -1.95 19.52
CA PHE A 31 24.23 -1.35 18.57
C PHE A 31 24.37 -2.19 17.29
N HIS A 32 23.57 -3.23 17.16
CA HIS A 32 23.27 -3.78 15.87
C HIS A 32 22.42 -2.71 15.18
N PRO A 33 22.92 -1.99 14.16
CA PRO A 33 22.01 -1.23 13.33
C PRO A 33 20.97 -2.23 12.86
N LEU A 34 19.70 -1.98 13.18
CA LEU A 34 18.59 -2.65 12.53
C LEU A 34 18.70 -2.26 11.06
N THR A 35 19.49 -3.00 10.30
CA THR A 35 19.46 -2.95 8.86
C THR A 35 18.15 -3.63 8.49
N PHE A 36 17.08 -2.83 8.43
CA PHE A 36 15.91 -3.21 7.67
C PHE A 36 16.41 -3.44 6.24
N ARG A 37 16.56 -4.71 5.87
CA ARG A 37 16.77 -5.06 4.48
C ARG A 37 15.47 -4.68 3.78
N ASN A 38 15.48 -3.58 3.05
CA ASN A 38 14.41 -3.27 2.11
C ASN A 38 14.29 -4.49 1.19
N GLY A 39 13.09 -5.09 1.15
CA GLY A 39 12.77 -6.12 0.18
C GLY A 39 12.97 -5.59 -1.25
N PRO A 40 12.99 -6.47 -2.26
CA PRO A 40 12.91 -6.05 -3.65
C PRO A 40 11.81 -4.98 -3.84
N LEU A 41 12.09 -3.94 -4.63
CA LEU A 41 11.16 -2.82 -4.89
C LEU A 41 9.75 -3.30 -5.28
N ALA A 42 9.67 -4.39 -6.04
CA ALA A 42 8.40 -5.01 -6.43
C ALA A 42 7.59 -5.54 -5.23
N GLU A 43 8.23 -6.07 -4.19
CA GLU A 43 7.55 -6.52 -2.97
C GLU A 43 7.04 -5.34 -2.15
N ILE A 44 7.83 -4.25 -2.08
CA ILE A 44 7.40 -3.00 -1.41
C ILE A 44 6.16 -2.46 -2.11
N LEU A 45 6.20 -2.31 -3.43
CA LEU A 45 5.06 -1.81 -4.20
C LEU A 45 3.82 -2.71 -4.09
N ALA A 46 4.00 -4.03 -4.11
CA ALA A 46 2.89 -4.97 -3.94
C ALA A 46 2.26 -4.86 -2.54
N LEU A 47 3.08 -4.66 -1.50
CA LEU A 47 2.60 -4.46 -0.14
C LEU A 47 1.86 -3.11 0.00
N GLU A 48 2.40 -2.05 -0.59
CA GLU A 48 1.75 -0.73 -0.60
C GLU A 48 0.42 -0.76 -1.38
N GLU A 49 0.31 -1.53 -2.46
CA GLU A 49 -0.98 -1.77 -3.14
C GLU A 49 -2.00 -2.46 -2.24
N VAL A 50 -1.57 -3.41 -1.39
CA VAL A 50 -2.46 -4.06 -0.42
C VAL A 50 -2.96 -3.05 0.62
N TYR A 51 -2.08 -2.20 1.15
CA TYR A 51 -2.46 -1.17 2.11
C TYR A 51 -3.36 -0.10 1.48
N TYR A 52 -3.08 0.30 0.24
CA TYR A 52 -3.95 1.19 -0.51
C TYR A 52 -5.34 0.59 -0.69
N GLY A 53 -5.43 -0.70 -1.04
CA GLY A 53 -6.70 -1.43 -1.13
C GLY A 53 -7.51 -1.41 0.17
N LYS A 54 -6.85 -1.45 1.33
CA LYS A 54 -7.50 -1.27 2.64
C LYS A 54 -8.03 0.15 2.82
N MET A 55 -7.28 1.18 2.42
CA MET A 55 -7.78 2.56 2.45
C MET A 55 -9.02 2.72 1.57
N LEU A 56 -9.04 2.13 0.36
CA LEU A 56 -10.23 2.15 -0.52
C LEU A 56 -11.46 1.53 0.14
N GLN A 57 -11.27 0.45 0.92
CA GLN A 57 -12.36 -0.11 1.71
C GLN A 57 -12.84 0.86 2.79
N GLN A 58 -11.91 1.50 3.52
CA GLN A 58 -12.24 2.49 4.54
C GLN A 58 -12.95 3.72 3.95
N ARG A 59 -12.58 4.17 2.74
CA ARG A 59 -13.30 5.20 1.98
C ARG A 59 -14.75 4.81 1.75
N ARG A 60 -15.01 3.58 1.28
CA ARG A 60 -16.39 3.08 1.07
C ARG A 60 -17.18 3.02 2.38
N GLU A 61 -16.55 2.62 3.47
CA GLU A 61 -17.17 2.61 4.81
C GLU A 61 -17.48 4.02 5.30
N LEU A 62 -16.58 4.98 5.07
CA LEU A 62 -16.75 6.39 5.42
C LEU A 62 -17.89 7.04 4.62
N ILE A 63 -17.96 6.75 3.31
CA ILE A 63 -19.10 7.17 2.45
C ILE A 63 -20.38 6.63 3.08
N LYS A 64 -20.49 5.31 3.26
CA LYS A 64 -21.70 4.69 3.83
C LYS A 64 -22.10 5.26 5.19
N LYS A 65 -21.13 5.66 6.03
CA LYS A 65 -21.36 6.25 7.35
C LYS A 65 -22.00 7.63 7.27
N TRP A 66 -21.47 8.52 6.42
CA TRP A 66 -21.88 9.93 6.37
C TRP A 66 -22.89 10.26 5.27
N GLY A 67 -23.03 9.37 4.29
CA GLY A 67 -23.99 9.43 3.20
C GLY A 67 -24.20 8.03 2.66
N PRO A 68 -25.32 7.33 2.96
CA PRO A 68 -25.51 5.92 2.58
C PRO A 68 -25.37 5.67 1.08
N THR A 69 -25.39 6.74 0.28
CA THR A 69 -24.90 6.81 -1.09
C THR A 69 -24.02 8.05 -1.27
N SER A 70 -23.14 8.06 -2.27
CA SER A 70 -22.22 9.17 -2.58
C SER A 70 -22.92 10.52 -2.78
N GLU A 71 -24.16 10.52 -3.28
CA GLU A 71 -24.93 11.74 -3.57
C GLU A 71 -25.36 12.49 -2.30
N LYS A 72 -25.30 11.82 -1.15
CA LYS A 72 -25.67 12.38 0.15
C LYS A 72 -24.49 12.92 0.95
N ILE A 73 -23.27 12.78 0.42
CA ILE A 73 -22.08 13.35 1.05
C ILE A 73 -22.03 14.84 0.74
N ASP A 74 -21.94 15.64 1.79
CA ASP A 74 -21.54 17.05 1.70
C ASP A 74 -20.01 17.11 1.76
N PRO A 75 -19.29 17.52 0.71
CA PRO A 75 -17.83 17.58 0.72
C PRO A 75 -17.23 18.42 1.85
N PHE A 76 -17.90 19.48 2.28
CA PHE A 76 -17.36 20.38 3.31
C PHE A 76 -18.47 20.73 4.29
N PRO A 77 -18.86 19.78 5.15
CA PRO A 77 -20.00 19.94 6.03
C PRO A 77 -19.78 21.06 7.05
N SER A 78 -20.83 21.83 7.31
CA SER A 78 -20.80 22.96 8.24
C SER A 78 -21.30 22.64 9.65
N SER A 79 -21.77 21.41 9.93
CA SER A 79 -22.56 21.10 11.13
C SER A 79 -22.29 19.74 11.83
N GLY A 80 -21.14 19.60 12.49
CA GLY A 80 -20.93 18.53 13.47
C GLY A 80 -20.51 17.18 12.90
N GLU A 81 -20.43 17.05 11.57
CA GLU A 81 -19.68 15.99 10.91
C GLU A 81 -18.17 16.21 11.05
N PHE A 82 -17.42 15.12 11.26
CA PHE A 82 -15.96 15.16 11.47
C PHE A 82 -15.24 14.63 10.22
N TYR A 83 -15.40 15.33 9.10
CA TYR A 83 -14.66 15.07 7.86
C TYR A 83 -14.70 16.28 6.93
N THR A 84 -13.82 16.28 5.95
CA THR A 84 -13.79 17.11 4.75
C THR A 84 -13.67 16.20 3.52
N LEU A 85 -13.79 16.78 2.32
CA LEU A 85 -13.62 16.06 1.05
C LEU A 85 -12.32 15.25 1.06
N TRP A 86 -11.24 15.84 1.57
CA TRP A 86 -9.90 15.29 1.55
C TRP A 86 -9.75 14.04 2.42
N ASP A 87 -10.57 13.88 3.46
CA ASP A 87 -10.54 12.70 4.33
C ASP A 87 -11.00 11.41 3.61
N PHE A 88 -11.70 11.53 2.48
CA PHE A 88 -12.04 10.40 1.62
C PHE A 88 -10.91 10.00 0.66
N PHE A 89 -9.92 10.86 0.45
CA PHE A 89 -8.93 10.75 -0.62
C PHE A 89 -7.49 10.81 -0.10
N LEU A 90 -7.24 10.14 1.02
CA LEU A 90 -5.97 10.19 1.72
C LEU A 90 -4.80 9.62 0.88
N PRO A 91 -3.62 10.27 0.88
CA PRO A 91 -2.40 9.75 0.25
C PRO A 91 -1.82 8.59 1.06
N SER A 92 -2.45 7.43 0.95
CA SER A 92 -2.10 6.24 1.74
C SER A 92 -1.09 5.31 1.07
N PHE A 93 -0.61 5.65 -0.13
CA PHE A 93 0.41 4.88 -0.82
C PHE A 93 1.80 5.39 -0.46
N ARG A 94 2.68 4.55 0.09
CA ARG A 94 4.03 5.02 0.43
C ARG A 94 4.92 5.16 -0.82
N CYS A 95 5.54 6.32 -1.01
CA CYS A 95 6.64 6.47 -1.95
C CYS A 95 7.78 5.50 -1.57
N PRO A 96 8.22 4.59 -2.47
CA PRO A 96 9.25 3.60 -2.16
C PRO A 96 10.68 4.16 -2.18
N HIS A 97 10.82 5.42 -2.59
CA HIS A 97 12.08 6.14 -2.72
C HIS A 97 12.12 7.33 -1.76
N ARG A 98 13.19 8.12 -1.81
CA ARG A 98 13.26 9.35 -1.02
C ARG A 98 12.19 10.33 -1.50
N LEU A 99 11.53 10.95 -0.52
CA LEU A 99 10.57 12.02 -0.75
C LEU A 99 11.27 13.36 -0.54
N GLU A 100 11.16 14.27 -1.52
CA GLU A 100 11.79 15.59 -1.49
C GLU A 100 10.78 16.67 -1.85
N ARG A 101 10.78 17.79 -1.10
CA ARG A 101 9.97 18.96 -1.42
C ARG A 101 10.80 19.91 -2.28
N ILE A 102 10.28 20.28 -3.44
CA ILE A 102 10.99 21.04 -4.47
C ILE A 102 10.27 22.37 -4.71
N GLY A 103 11.04 23.44 -4.91
CA GLY A 103 10.55 24.80 -5.05
C GLY A 103 10.42 25.54 -3.71
N ILE A 104 9.80 26.71 -3.76
CA ILE A 104 9.69 27.66 -2.66
C ILE A 104 8.98 27.06 -1.44
N MET A 105 9.41 27.49 -0.25
CA MET A 105 8.73 27.16 1.00
C MET A 105 7.42 27.96 1.12
N GLY A 106 6.34 27.30 1.56
CA GLY A 106 5.00 27.89 1.54
C GLY A 106 4.23 27.46 0.31
N ASP A 107 3.46 28.37 -0.29
CA ASP A 107 2.62 28.07 -1.45
C ASP A 107 3.45 27.94 -2.75
N GLY A 108 3.13 26.95 -3.59
CA GLY A 108 3.78 26.72 -4.90
C GLY A 108 4.82 25.57 -4.96
N GLY A 109 5.43 25.18 -3.83
CA GLY A 109 6.36 24.04 -3.79
C GLY A 109 5.63 22.68 -3.88
N LYS A 110 6.24 21.68 -4.52
CA LYS A 110 5.61 20.35 -4.72
C LYS A 110 6.46 19.20 -4.17
N TRP A 111 5.84 18.08 -3.84
CA TRP A 111 6.52 16.89 -3.33
C TRP A 111 6.81 15.86 -4.43
N VAL A 112 8.09 15.49 -4.57
CA VAL A 112 8.59 14.59 -5.61
C VAL A 112 9.10 13.31 -4.99
N CYS A 113 8.71 12.18 -5.56
CA CYS A 113 9.17 10.85 -5.15
C CYS A 113 10.34 10.41 -6.03
N GLY A 114 11.44 9.98 -5.43
CA GLY A 114 12.52 9.29 -6.13
C GLY A 114 13.38 10.18 -7.03
N LEU A 115 13.63 11.43 -6.62
CA LEU A 115 14.49 12.34 -7.38
C LEU A 115 15.92 11.79 -7.54
N GLU A 116 16.39 10.97 -6.60
CA GLU A 116 17.66 10.24 -6.70
C GLU A 116 17.70 9.22 -7.85
N ARG A 117 16.54 8.85 -8.41
CA ARG A 117 16.43 7.98 -9.59
C ARG A 117 16.40 8.77 -10.89
N ILE A 118 15.85 9.98 -10.86
CA ILE A 118 15.70 10.86 -12.02
C ILE A 118 16.98 11.67 -12.25
N ALA A 119 17.60 12.18 -11.19
CA ALA A 119 18.78 13.04 -11.25
C ALA A 119 19.98 12.48 -12.06
N PRO A 120 20.30 11.17 -12.02
CA PRO A 120 21.41 10.61 -12.79
C PRO A 120 21.11 10.44 -14.29
N LYS A 121 19.88 10.67 -14.75
CA LYS A 121 19.52 10.49 -16.16
C LYS A 121 20.25 11.51 -17.02
N LYS A 122 20.77 11.05 -18.16
CA LYS A 122 21.40 11.94 -19.14
C LYS A 122 20.41 12.82 -19.88
N GLN A 123 19.19 12.32 -20.02
CA GLN A 123 18.05 12.96 -20.67
C GLN A 123 16.82 12.61 -19.85
N CYS A 124 16.13 13.63 -19.37
CA CYS A 124 14.84 13.54 -18.72
C CYS A 124 13.98 14.74 -19.12
N VAL A 125 12.68 14.58 -19.05
CA VAL A 125 11.69 15.57 -19.53
C VAL A 125 10.76 15.93 -18.38
N ILE A 126 10.65 17.22 -18.10
CA ILE A 126 9.77 17.74 -17.06
C ILE A 126 8.79 18.71 -17.69
N TYR A 127 7.50 18.51 -17.46
CA TYR A 127 6.47 19.43 -17.91
C TYR A 127 5.92 20.17 -16.70
N SER A 128 5.76 21.48 -16.82
CA SER A 128 5.15 22.31 -15.78
C SER A 128 4.10 23.22 -16.37
N PHE A 129 2.88 23.12 -15.84
CA PHE A 129 1.74 23.97 -16.19
C PHE A 129 1.40 24.90 -15.03
N GLY A 130 1.13 26.17 -15.33
CA GLY A 130 0.88 27.21 -14.33
C GLY A 130 2.15 27.58 -13.59
N VAL A 131 2.99 28.37 -14.25
CA VAL A 131 4.24 28.86 -13.68
C VAL A 131 3.99 30.14 -12.89
N ASN A 132 3.06 30.98 -13.34
CA ASN A 132 2.62 32.22 -12.70
C ASN A 132 3.77 33.16 -12.29
N GLY A 133 4.87 33.15 -13.05
CA GLY A 133 6.06 33.97 -12.80
C GLY A 133 6.91 33.56 -11.58
N GLU A 134 6.58 32.47 -10.90
CA GLU A 134 7.37 31.86 -9.83
C GLU A 134 7.94 30.55 -10.37
N SER A 135 9.25 30.48 -10.59
CA SER A 135 9.87 29.30 -11.24
C SER A 135 10.81 28.54 -10.32
N SER A 136 10.60 28.61 -9.01
CA SER A 136 11.47 27.94 -8.05
C SER A 136 11.40 26.43 -8.18
N PHE A 137 10.22 25.86 -8.41
CA PHE A 137 10.05 24.42 -8.60
C PHE A 137 10.87 23.94 -9.79
N GLU A 138 10.70 24.60 -10.94
CA GLU A 138 11.37 24.27 -12.18
C GLU A 138 12.89 24.47 -12.05
N ALA A 139 13.33 25.56 -11.44
CA ALA A 139 14.75 25.81 -11.21
C ALA A 139 15.39 24.76 -10.29
N ASP A 140 14.74 24.42 -9.17
CA ASP A 140 15.30 23.52 -8.18
C ASP A 140 15.34 22.07 -8.66
N ILE A 141 14.32 21.62 -9.42
CA ILE A 141 14.35 20.29 -10.01
C ILE A 141 15.45 20.19 -11.09
N MET A 142 15.67 21.24 -11.89
CA MET A 142 16.74 21.26 -12.89
C MET A 142 18.14 21.29 -12.26
N LYS A 143 18.31 21.98 -11.13
CA LYS A 143 19.57 21.96 -10.36
C LYS A 143 19.84 20.58 -9.77
N ALA A 144 18.80 19.91 -9.27
CA ALA A 144 18.91 18.56 -8.73
C ALA A 144 19.12 17.50 -9.81
N ALA A 145 18.59 17.71 -11.03
CA ALA A 145 18.68 16.81 -12.17
C ALA A 145 19.26 17.53 -13.42
N PRO A 146 20.59 17.66 -13.53
CA PRO A 146 21.25 18.45 -14.59
C PRO A 146 21.01 17.94 -16.02
N GLY A 147 20.59 16.69 -16.19
CA GLY A 147 20.26 16.10 -17.50
C GLY A 147 18.81 16.32 -17.95
N CYS A 148 17.98 17.00 -17.15
CA CYS A 148 16.59 17.25 -17.50
C CYS A 148 16.40 18.53 -18.31
N GLU A 149 15.46 18.51 -19.23
CA GLU A 149 14.90 19.70 -19.85
C GLU A 149 13.51 19.99 -19.24
N VAL A 150 13.20 21.26 -19.03
CA VAL A 150 11.89 21.70 -18.52
C VAL A 150 11.11 22.39 -19.63
N TYR A 151 9.85 21.99 -19.79
CA TYR A 151 8.89 22.58 -20.70
C TYR A 151 7.77 23.21 -19.88
N GLY A 152 7.76 24.55 -19.84
CA GLY A 152 6.83 25.37 -19.06
C GLY A 152 5.72 25.92 -19.92
N TYR A 153 4.50 25.86 -19.40
CA TYR A 153 3.28 26.25 -20.11
C TYR A 153 2.41 27.14 -19.24
N ASP A 154 2.27 28.39 -19.64
CA ASP A 154 1.39 29.33 -18.94
C ASP A 154 1.00 30.51 -19.84
N PHE A 155 -0.27 30.62 -20.19
CA PHE A 155 -0.76 31.69 -21.07
C PHE A 155 -0.82 33.07 -20.39
N SER A 156 -0.73 33.13 -19.05
CA SER A 156 -0.85 34.37 -18.27
C SER A 156 0.47 35.14 -18.18
N VAL A 157 1.60 34.47 -18.43
CA VAL A 157 2.95 35.05 -18.44
C VAL A 157 3.66 34.79 -19.76
N ASN A 158 4.76 35.49 -20.01
CA ASN A 158 5.49 35.43 -21.28
C ASN A 158 6.83 34.68 -21.21
N SER A 159 7.26 34.31 -20.01
CA SER A 159 8.54 33.64 -19.75
C SER A 159 8.48 32.91 -18.40
N PHE A 160 9.54 32.17 -18.08
CA PHE A 160 9.76 31.73 -16.70
C PHE A 160 10.07 32.94 -15.78
N GLY A 161 10.03 32.67 -14.48
CA GLY A 161 10.47 33.59 -13.44
C GLY A 161 12.00 33.77 -13.42
N PRO A 162 12.49 34.73 -12.62
CA PRO A 162 13.90 35.06 -12.53
C PRO A 162 14.78 33.87 -12.08
N GLU A 163 14.21 32.90 -11.37
CA GLU A 163 14.91 31.69 -10.91
C GLU A 163 15.49 30.86 -12.07
N ILE A 164 14.92 30.98 -13.26
CA ILE A 164 15.41 30.36 -14.50
C ILE A 164 16.04 31.40 -15.42
N GLU A 165 15.37 32.53 -15.67
CA GLU A 165 15.80 33.50 -16.69
C GLU A 165 17.15 34.17 -16.35
N GLU A 166 17.49 34.31 -15.07
CA GLU A 166 18.77 34.89 -14.65
C GLU A 166 19.91 33.87 -14.58
N ASP A 167 19.60 32.56 -14.61
CA ASP A 167 20.58 31.48 -14.63
C ASP A 167 20.79 30.96 -16.05
N ARG A 168 22.00 31.20 -16.59
CA ARG A 168 22.34 30.83 -17.98
C ARG A 168 22.37 29.32 -18.22
N ASP A 169 22.68 28.52 -17.21
CA ASP A 169 22.67 27.05 -17.37
C ASP A 169 21.23 26.55 -17.44
N LEU A 170 20.37 27.03 -16.55
CA LEU A 170 18.96 26.62 -16.49
C LEU A 170 18.20 27.09 -17.72
N SER A 171 18.27 28.39 -18.05
CA SER A 171 17.60 28.95 -19.23
C SER A 171 17.99 28.26 -20.54
N SER A 172 19.22 27.73 -20.66
CA SER A 172 19.66 27.01 -21.87
C SER A 172 18.97 25.67 -22.11
N ARG A 173 18.32 25.11 -21.08
CA ARG A 173 17.61 23.82 -21.08
C ARG A 173 16.13 23.96 -20.70
N ALA A 174 15.63 25.19 -20.66
CA ALA A 174 14.25 25.51 -20.31
C ALA A 174 13.52 26.05 -21.55
N HIS A 175 12.29 25.59 -21.75
CA HIS A 175 11.47 25.90 -22.92
C HIS A 175 10.12 26.43 -22.45
N PHE A 176 9.88 27.73 -22.63
CA PHE A 176 8.63 28.35 -22.20
C PHE A 176 7.66 28.54 -23.38
N PHE A 177 6.39 28.26 -23.15
CA PHE A 177 5.32 28.48 -24.12
C PHE A 177 4.09 29.13 -23.44
N PRO A 178 3.55 30.23 -23.98
CA PRO A 178 2.37 30.88 -23.42
C PRO A 178 1.07 30.17 -23.82
N PHE A 179 0.96 28.89 -23.49
CA PHE A 179 -0.15 28.00 -23.85
C PHE A 179 -0.93 27.56 -22.61
N ALA A 180 -2.23 27.34 -22.79
CA ALA A 180 -3.09 26.73 -21.79
C ALA A 180 -3.17 25.21 -22.01
N LEU A 181 -3.23 24.44 -20.92
CA LEU A 181 -3.60 23.03 -20.96
C LEU A 181 -5.13 22.90 -20.93
N GLY A 182 -5.67 22.04 -21.79
CA GLY A 182 -7.10 21.80 -21.85
C GLY A 182 -7.47 20.38 -22.26
N SER A 183 -8.79 20.14 -22.32
CA SER A 183 -9.39 18.86 -22.73
C SER A 183 -9.50 18.71 -24.25
N GLU A 184 -9.28 19.78 -25.01
CA GLU A 184 -9.27 19.78 -26.47
C GLU A 184 -8.31 20.85 -27.01
N ASP A 185 -7.88 20.66 -28.24
CA ASP A 185 -7.01 21.60 -28.94
C ASP A 185 -7.81 22.79 -29.48
N LYS A 186 -7.50 24.00 -29.02
CA LYS A 186 -8.05 25.28 -29.49
C LYS A 186 -6.92 26.28 -29.68
N HIS A 187 -6.20 26.13 -30.79
CA HIS A 187 -5.00 26.90 -31.08
C HIS A 187 -5.00 27.45 -32.52
N THR A 188 -6.17 27.80 -33.04
CA THR A 188 -6.30 28.57 -34.29
C THR A 188 -5.81 30.01 -34.09
N LEU A 189 -5.72 30.78 -35.17
CA LEU A 189 -5.28 32.19 -35.12
C LEU A 189 -6.18 33.09 -34.27
N THR A 190 -7.43 32.70 -34.04
CA THR A 190 -8.43 33.46 -33.29
C THR A 190 -8.60 33.00 -31.85
N ASP A 191 -8.05 31.85 -31.48
CA ASP A 191 -8.22 31.30 -30.13
C ASP A 191 -7.28 31.99 -29.14
N TYR A 192 -7.86 32.45 -28.02
CA TYR A 192 -7.11 32.98 -26.89
C TYR A 192 -7.78 32.57 -25.55
N PRO A 193 -7.02 31.97 -24.61
CA PRO A 193 -5.64 31.51 -24.79
C PRO A 193 -5.55 30.35 -25.79
N LYS A 194 -4.37 30.17 -26.41
CA LYS A 194 -4.13 28.97 -27.22
C LYS A 194 -4.11 27.77 -26.28
N MET A 195 -5.03 26.85 -26.49
CA MET A 195 -5.21 25.67 -25.66
C MET A 195 -4.75 24.43 -26.41
N TYR A 196 -4.03 23.56 -25.71
CA TYR A 196 -3.57 22.28 -26.22
C TYR A 196 -3.89 21.17 -25.25
N THR A 197 -4.11 19.95 -25.76
CA THR A 197 -4.10 18.74 -24.94
C THR A 197 -2.67 18.35 -24.58
N LEU A 198 -2.50 17.62 -23.46
CA LEU A 198 -1.18 17.12 -23.06
C LEU A 198 -0.56 16.21 -24.14
N GLY A 199 -1.38 15.38 -24.79
CA GLY A 199 -0.93 14.51 -25.88
C GLY A 199 -0.37 15.29 -27.07
N THR A 200 -1.05 16.36 -27.48
CA THR A 200 -0.59 17.24 -28.57
C THR A 200 0.72 17.93 -28.21
N LEU A 201 0.88 18.40 -26.96
CA LEU A 201 2.15 18.99 -26.50
C LEU A 201 3.30 17.99 -26.46
N MET A 202 3.03 16.74 -26.08
CA MET A 202 4.03 15.66 -26.15
C MET A 202 4.46 15.38 -27.60
N GLU A 203 3.50 15.31 -28.53
CA GLU A 203 3.78 15.12 -29.95
C GLU A 203 4.58 16.28 -30.56
N LEU A 204 4.20 17.53 -30.26
CA LEU A 204 4.89 18.72 -30.77
C LEU A 204 6.35 18.80 -30.34
N ASN A 205 6.65 18.36 -29.12
CA ASN A 205 8.02 18.33 -28.62
C ASN A 205 8.77 17.03 -28.97
N GLY A 206 8.09 16.04 -29.56
CA GLY A 206 8.69 14.74 -29.88
C GLY A 206 9.02 13.91 -28.63
N HIS A 207 8.22 14.04 -27.56
CA HIS A 207 8.42 13.31 -26.31
C HIS A 207 7.45 12.14 -26.18
N ASP A 208 7.99 10.95 -25.96
CA ASP A 208 7.19 9.75 -25.68
C ASP A 208 6.93 9.53 -24.18
N PHE A 209 7.63 10.27 -23.30
CA PHE A 209 7.54 10.09 -21.85
C PHE A 209 7.90 11.37 -21.08
N ILE A 210 7.21 11.61 -19.97
CA ILE A 210 7.47 12.73 -19.03
C ILE A 210 7.90 12.17 -17.67
N ASP A 211 9.05 12.58 -17.15
CA ASP A 211 9.55 12.09 -15.86
C ASP A 211 8.76 12.65 -14.67
N VAL A 212 8.51 13.95 -14.70
CA VAL A 212 7.76 14.68 -13.68
C VAL A 212 6.82 15.66 -14.37
N LEU A 213 5.53 15.54 -14.05
CA LEU A 213 4.47 16.38 -14.59
C LEU A 213 3.91 17.26 -13.46
N LYS A 214 4.19 18.57 -13.47
CA LYS A 214 3.54 19.54 -12.58
C LYS A 214 2.32 20.14 -13.26
N VAL A 215 1.17 20.12 -12.60
CA VAL A 215 -0.10 20.66 -13.11
C VAL A 215 -0.73 21.54 -12.05
N ASP A 216 -0.77 22.84 -12.32
CA ASP A 216 -1.32 23.82 -11.40
C ASP A 216 -2.13 24.86 -12.19
N ILE A 217 -3.38 24.53 -12.53
CA ILE A 217 -4.12 25.23 -13.59
C ILE A 217 -5.59 25.48 -13.23
N GLU A 218 -5.83 26.15 -12.11
CA GLU A 218 -7.05 26.88 -11.76
C GLU A 218 -8.39 26.24 -12.23
N GLY A 219 -8.56 24.93 -12.03
CA GLY A 219 -9.81 24.20 -12.27
C GLY A 219 -9.89 23.44 -13.61
N ASN A 220 -8.95 23.64 -14.55
CA ASN A 220 -8.90 22.87 -15.80
C ASN A 220 -8.18 21.52 -15.64
N GLU A 221 -7.68 21.19 -14.44
CA GLU A 221 -6.97 19.94 -14.17
C GLU A 221 -7.86 18.73 -14.45
N PHE A 222 -9.13 18.83 -14.06
CA PHE A 222 -10.04 17.70 -14.08
C PHE A 222 -10.33 17.20 -15.49
N ASP A 223 -10.75 18.11 -16.37
CA ASP A 223 -11.14 17.78 -17.75
C ASP A 223 -9.91 17.47 -18.60
N SER A 224 -8.82 18.22 -18.45
CA SER A 224 -7.57 17.97 -19.19
C SER A 224 -6.97 16.60 -18.85
N LEU A 225 -6.88 16.26 -17.57
CA LEU A 225 -6.34 14.98 -17.13
C LEU A 225 -7.28 13.82 -17.47
N SER A 226 -8.60 14.02 -17.37
CA SER A 226 -9.59 13.03 -17.78
C SER A 226 -9.45 12.67 -19.26
N THR A 227 -9.44 13.68 -20.15
CA THR A 227 -9.29 13.44 -21.58
C THR A 227 -7.96 12.75 -21.88
N PHE A 228 -6.89 13.19 -21.22
CA PHE A 228 -5.58 12.57 -21.40
C PHE A 228 -5.62 11.08 -21.03
N ILE A 229 -6.14 10.72 -19.85
CA ILE A 229 -6.26 9.32 -19.41
C ILE A 229 -7.13 8.51 -20.38
N ASP A 230 -8.27 9.05 -20.79
CA ASP A 230 -9.22 8.35 -21.66
C ASP A 230 -8.60 8.03 -23.04
N SER A 231 -7.68 8.88 -23.53
CA SER A 231 -6.95 8.68 -24.79
C SER A 231 -6.04 7.44 -24.80
N PHE A 232 -5.62 6.93 -23.63
CA PHE A 232 -4.78 5.73 -23.53
C PHE A 232 -5.58 4.42 -23.53
N HIS A 233 -6.91 4.48 -23.42
CA HIS A 233 -7.79 3.30 -23.43
C HIS A 233 -7.33 2.20 -22.45
N GLY A 234 -6.94 2.61 -21.24
CA GLY A 234 -6.48 1.70 -20.18
C GLY A 234 -5.02 1.24 -20.28
N LYS A 235 -4.26 1.68 -21.30
CA LYS A 235 -2.81 1.50 -21.36
C LYS A 235 -2.11 2.36 -20.30
N PRO A 236 -0.88 2.00 -19.88
CA PRO A 236 -0.09 2.82 -18.97
C PRO A 236 0.10 4.25 -19.49
N LEU A 237 -0.02 5.22 -18.58
CA LEU A 237 0.22 6.62 -18.89
C LEU A 237 1.72 6.87 -19.12
N PRO A 238 2.09 7.76 -20.06
CA PRO A 238 3.48 7.99 -20.43
C PRO A 238 4.15 9.04 -19.54
N PHE A 239 3.94 8.95 -18.22
CA PHE A 239 4.65 9.79 -17.27
C PHE A 239 4.96 9.06 -15.97
N GLY A 240 6.02 9.46 -15.28
CA GLY A 240 6.51 8.79 -14.08
C GLY A 240 5.73 9.15 -12.81
N GLN A 241 5.47 10.44 -12.62
CA GLN A 241 4.71 10.98 -11.51
C GLN A 241 4.04 12.30 -11.91
N ILE A 242 3.01 12.68 -11.17
CA ILE A 242 2.30 13.95 -11.34
C ILE A 242 2.15 14.66 -9.99
N GLN A 243 2.52 15.94 -9.98
CA GLN A 243 2.33 16.88 -8.89
C GLN A 243 1.22 17.84 -9.33
N ILE A 244 0.09 17.82 -8.65
CA ILE A 244 -1.11 18.52 -9.09
C ILE A 244 -1.73 19.31 -7.94
N GLU A 245 -2.01 20.59 -8.15
CA GLU A 245 -2.89 21.34 -7.25
C GLU A 245 -4.33 21.12 -7.69
N ILE A 246 -5.17 20.66 -6.75
CA ILE A 246 -6.57 20.35 -7.03
C ILE A 246 -7.45 21.48 -6.52
N HIS A 247 -8.15 22.14 -7.45
CA HIS A 247 -9.00 23.29 -7.18
C HIS A 247 -10.50 22.90 -7.07
N VAL A 248 -11.01 22.67 -5.85
CA VAL A 248 -12.43 22.33 -5.62
C VAL A 248 -13.19 23.54 -5.10
N TYR A 249 -13.40 24.55 -5.96
CA TYR A 249 -14.10 25.77 -5.58
C TYR A 249 -15.56 25.54 -5.15
N GLN A 250 -16.04 26.33 -4.16
CA GLN A 250 -17.40 26.24 -3.61
C GLN A 250 -18.52 26.39 -4.66
N GLU A 251 -18.34 27.29 -5.61
CA GLU A 251 -19.31 27.53 -6.69
C GLU A 251 -19.04 26.66 -7.94
N GLY A 252 -18.01 25.79 -7.88
CA GLY A 252 -17.57 24.97 -8.98
C GLY A 252 -18.34 23.65 -9.12
N ASN A 253 -18.41 23.14 -10.35
CA ASN A 253 -19.03 21.84 -10.66
C ASN A 253 -18.34 20.65 -9.98
N TRP A 254 -17.10 20.84 -9.49
CA TRP A 254 -16.31 19.80 -8.82
C TRP A 254 -16.58 19.71 -7.32
N GLY A 255 -17.37 20.64 -6.76
CA GLY A 255 -17.91 20.55 -5.40
C GLY A 255 -19.03 19.52 -5.22
N TYR A 256 -19.34 18.71 -6.24
CA TYR A 256 -20.29 17.60 -6.15
C TYR A 256 -19.57 16.27 -5.91
N PHE A 257 -19.76 15.69 -4.72
CA PHE A 257 -18.99 14.54 -4.25
C PHE A 257 -18.94 13.34 -5.23
N PRO A 258 -20.07 12.85 -5.81
CA PRO A 258 -20.03 11.72 -6.74
C PRO A 258 -19.20 11.99 -7.99
N LYS A 259 -19.25 13.22 -8.52
CA LYS A 259 -18.48 13.60 -9.70
C LYS A 259 -16.98 13.65 -9.39
N PHE A 260 -16.61 14.18 -8.22
CA PHE A 260 -15.22 14.17 -7.77
C PHE A 260 -14.71 12.75 -7.51
N LEU A 261 -15.54 11.91 -6.88
CA LEU A 261 -15.23 10.50 -6.63
C LEU A 261 -14.97 9.73 -7.94
N ASP A 262 -15.83 9.90 -8.95
CA ASP A 262 -15.66 9.26 -10.27
C ASP A 262 -14.35 9.69 -10.96
N TRP A 263 -14.04 10.99 -10.91
CA TRP A 263 -12.76 11.50 -11.41
C TRP A 263 -11.56 10.92 -10.66
N TRP A 264 -11.61 10.86 -9.33
CA TRP A 264 -10.55 10.29 -8.53
C TRP A 264 -10.34 8.80 -8.81
N GLU A 265 -11.43 8.04 -8.89
CA GLU A 265 -11.40 6.61 -9.21
C GLU A 265 -10.88 6.35 -10.63
N LYS A 266 -11.09 7.29 -11.57
CA LYS A 266 -10.44 7.26 -12.89
C LYS A 266 -8.90 7.34 -12.77
N LEU A 267 -8.36 8.20 -11.92
CA LEU A 267 -6.91 8.28 -11.67
C LEU A 267 -6.38 6.95 -11.09
N GLU A 268 -7.08 6.41 -10.09
CA GLU A 268 -6.74 5.14 -9.46
C GLU A 268 -6.78 3.97 -10.46
N ALA A 269 -7.80 3.95 -11.32
CA ALA A 269 -7.97 2.97 -12.38
C ALA A 269 -6.91 3.09 -13.47
N ALA A 270 -6.36 4.27 -13.71
CA ALA A 270 -5.24 4.51 -14.63
C ALA A 270 -3.87 4.08 -14.03
N GLY A 271 -3.82 3.78 -12.73
CA GLY A 271 -2.60 3.37 -12.05
C GLY A 271 -1.88 4.51 -11.33
N LEU A 272 -2.55 5.62 -11.05
CA LEU A 272 -2.01 6.68 -10.20
C LEU A 272 -2.29 6.37 -8.73
N ARG A 273 -1.29 6.59 -7.88
CA ARG A 273 -1.40 6.40 -6.43
C ARG A 273 -0.94 7.66 -5.69
N PRO A 274 -1.80 8.28 -4.87
CA PRO A 274 -1.44 9.45 -4.09
C PRO A 274 -0.48 9.03 -2.96
N PHE A 275 0.70 9.65 -2.93
CA PHE A 275 1.70 9.39 -1.89
C PHE A 275 1.97 10.59 -0.98
N PHE A 276 1.49 11.78 -1.36
CA PHE A 276 1.55 12.95 -0.51
C PHE A 276 0.39 13.90 -0.81
N SER A 277 0.00 14.67 0.21
CA SER A 277 -0.92 15.79 0.05
C SER A 277 -0.53 16.94 1.00
N GLU A 278 -0.56 18.18 0.51
CA GLU A 278 -0.31 19.39 1.30
C GLU A 278 -1.47 20.36 1.11
N PRO A 279 -2.37 20.51 2.10
CA PRO A 279 -3.45 21.49 2.02
C PRO A 279 -2.90 22.91 1.95
N ASN A 280 -3.43 23.74 1.05
CA ASN A 280 -2.99 25.12 0.89
C ASN A 280 -3.55 26.00 2.03
N LEU A 281 -2.88 25.96 3.19
CA LEU A 281 -3.25 26.76 4.36
C LEU A 281 -2.94 28.25 4.18
N VAL A 282 -2.05 28.61 3.25
CA VAL A 282 -1.75 30.01 2.91
C VAL A 282 -2.97 30.66 2.29
N TYR A 283 -3.60 30.01 1.31
CA TYR A 283 -4.87 30.44 0.71
C TYR A 283 -5.95 30.69 1.77
N VAL A 284 -6.18 29.72 2.68
CA VAL A 284 -7.18 29.85 3.76
C VAL A 284 -6.88 31.01 4.71
N ASN A 285 -5.60 31.29 4.96
CA ASN A 285 -5.21 32.40 5.82
C ASN A 285 -5.33 33.77 5.12
N LEU A 286 -5.01 33.85 3.82
CA LEU A 286 -5.08 35.07 3.03
C LEU A 286 -6.52 35.46 2.69
N VAL A 287 -7.34 34.49 2.28
CA VAL A 287 -8.72 34.72 1.89
C VAL A 287 -9.64 34.35 3.06
N ARG A 288 -9.92 35.31 3.93
CA ARG A 288 -10.71 35.07 5.15
C ARG A 288 -12.12 34.56 4.82
N GLY A 289 -12.50 33.45 5.44
CA GLY A 289 -13.85 32.89 5.34
C GLY A 289 -14.04 31.87 4.22
N VAL A 290 -12.98 31.49 3.51
CA VAL A 290 -13.02 30.38 2.53
C VAL A 290 -12.82 29.03 3.20
N ARG A 291 -13.30 27.97 2.53
CA ARG A 291 -13.00 26.57 2.87
C ARG A 291 -11.61 26.17 2.31
N PRO A 292 -10.97 25.13 2.89
CA PRO A 292 -9.71 24.60 2.39
C PRO A 292 -9.92 23.84 1.07
N ASP A 293 -10.21 24.57 0.00
CA ASP A 293 -10.65 24.05 -1.30
C ASP A 293 -9.51 23.64 -2.23
N LEU A 294 -8.29 24.00 -1.84
CA LEU A 294 -7.07 23.85 -2.62
C LEU A 294 -6.11 22.92 -1.88
N VAL A 295 -5.71 21.83 -2.53
CA VAL A 295 -4.77 20.87 -1.96
C VAL A 295 -3.81 20.41 -3.04
N GLU A 296 -2.53 20.47 -2.71
CA GLU A 296 -1.46 19.85 -3.48
C GLU A 296 -1.51 18.35 -3.31
N TYR A 297 -1.55 17.59 -4.40
CA TYR A 297 -1.40 16.15 -4.38
C TYR A 297 -0.19 15.73 -5.20
N SER A 298 0.43 14.63 -4.78
CA SER A 298 1.52 14.01 -5.52
C SER A 298 1.20 12.54 -5.74
N PHE A 299 1.18 12.14 -7.01
CA PHE A 299 0.85 10.78 -7.43
C PHE A 299 2.03 10.13 -8.13
N ILE A 300 2.27 8.86 -7.80
CA ILE A 300 3.17 8.00 -8.55
C ILE A 300 2.37 7.17 -9.57
N ASN A 301 2.90 7.02 -10.77
CA ASN A 301 2.37 6.06 -11.74
C ASN A 301 2.98 4.68 -11.44
N ILE A 302 2.14 3.72 -11.07
CA ILE A 302 2.58 2.35 -10.74
C ILE A 302 2.47 1.38 -11.91
N ARG A 303 1.90 1.82 -13.05
CA ARG A 303 1.71 0.98 -14.25
C ARG A 303 2.69 1.28 -15.38
N GLY A 304 3.39 2.41 -15.33
CA GLY A 304 4.35 2.79 -16.36
C GLY A 304 5.65 1.98 -16.33
N ASP A 305 6.37 1.93 -17.46
CA ASP A 305 7.74 1.37 -17.55
C ASP A 305 8.77 2.47 -17.26
N HIS A 306 8.95 2.81 -15.99
CA HIS A 306 9.95 3.80 -15.52
C HIS A 306 10.65 3.39 -14.22
N GLU A 307 11.71 4.09 -13.86
CA GLU A 307 12.62 3.77 -12.74
C GLU A 307 12.00 3.87 -11.34
N LEU A 308 10.83 4.49 -11.19
CA LEU A 308 10.16 4.61 -9.89
C LEU A 308 9.52 3.28 -9.45
N PRO A 309 8.79 2.54 -10.32
CA PRO A 309 8.29 1.21 -10.00
C PRO A 309 9.27 0.05 -10.32
N TRP A 310 10.31 0.26 -11.14
CA TRP A 310 11.16 -0.84 -11.64
C TRP A 310 12.63 -0.76 -11.20
N TRP A 311 13.17 -1.89 -10.73
CA TRP A 311 14.56 -2.02 -10.25
C TRP A 311 15.60 -2.35 -11.34
N LEU A 312 15.18 -2.92 -12.48
CA LEU A 312 16.08 -3.63 -13.40
C LEU A 312 16.97 -2.77 -14.33
N ARG A 313 16.87 -1.44 -14.32
CA ARG A 313 17.66 -0.59 -15.24
C ARG A 313 18.99 -0.07 -14.68
N GLN A 314 19.34 -0.36 -13.43
CA GLN A 314 20.65 0.02 -12.90
C GLN A 314 21.72 -1.05 -13.20
N THR A 315 22.60 -0.70 -14.15
CA THR A 315 23.97 -1.20 -14.35
C THR A 315 24.20 -2.69 -14.68
N ILE A 316 23.99 -3.07 -15.96
CA ILE A 316 24.79 -4.13 -16.60
C ILE A 316 25.51 -3.53 -17.82
N PRO A 317 26.85 -3.56 -17.90
CA PRO A 317 27.57 -3.11 -19.10
C PRO A 317 27.14 -3.94 -20.32
N LEU A 318 27.03 -3.30 -21.47
CA LEU A 318 26.69 -3.83 -22.81
C LEU A 318 27.46 -5.10 -23.28
N CYS A 319 28.36 -5.66 -22.46
CA CYS A 319 29.17 -6.82 -22.79
C CYS A 319 28.48 -8.17 -22.53
N VAL A 320 27.44 -8.25 -21.68
CA VAL A 320 26.82 -9.54 -21.28
C VAL A 320 25.65 -9.97 -22.19
N MET A 321 25.09 -9.07 -23.00
CA MET A 321 23.93 -9.38 -23.86
C MET A 321 24.23 -10.21 -25.13
N ARG A 322 25.49 -10.58 -25.41
CA ARG A 322 25.84 -11.25 -26.67
C ARG A 322 25.60 -12.77 -26.72
N ASN A 323 25.27 -13.43 -25.61
CA ASN A 323 25.20 -14.90 -25.57
C ASN A 323 23.80 -15.52 -25.37
N LEU A 324 22.72 -14.74 -25.30
CA LEU A 324 21.37 -15.29 -25.09
C LEU A 324 20.50 -15.42 -26.35
N ASN A 325 20.94 -14.89 -27.51
CA ASN A 325 20.11 -14.83 -28.72
C ASN A 325 20.21 -16.03 -29.68
N ARG A 326 20.80 -17.17 -29.29
CA ARG A 326 20.92 -18.35 -30.18
C ARG A 326 20.04 -19.55 -29.83
N ALA A 327 19.46 -19.59 -28.63
CA ALA A 327 18.69 -20.74 -28.17
C ALA A 327 17.17 -20.64 -28.41
N LEU A 328 16.61 -19.43 -28.58
CA LEU A 328 15.16 -19.22 -28.64
C LEU A 328 14.57 -19.13 -30.06
N LEU A 329 15.41 -19.05 -31.11
CA LEU A 329 14.96 -18.82 -32.49
C LEU A 329 14.61 -20.09 -33.29
N ASN A 330 14.75 -21.29 -32.72
CA ASN A 330 14.47 -22.56 -33.43
C ASN A 330 13.14 -23.24 -33.07
N ALA A 331 12.31 -22.67 -32.19
CA ALA A 331 11.07 -23.30 -31.75
C ALA A 331 9.79 -22.88 -32.51
N PHE A 332 9.87 -21.92 -33.45
CA PHE A 332 8.69 -21.37 -34.15
C PHE A 332 8.68 -21.60 -35.67
N LYS A 333 8.94 -22.83 -36.10
CA LYS A 333 8.62 -23.28 -37.47
C LYS A 333 7.84 -24.57 -37.43
N THR A 334 6.53 -24.46 -37.20
CA THR A 334 5.44 -25.21 -37.89
C THR A 334 4.13 -25.01 -37.13
N ARG A 335 3.19 -24.25 -37.68
CA ARG A 335 1.79 -24.67 -37.93
C ARG A 335 1.00 -23.56 -38.62
N ARG A 336 0.17 -24.00 -39.57
CA ARG A 336 -0.61 -23.24 -40.55
C ARG A 336 -1.70 -22.39 -39.92
N ALA A 337 -2.05 -21.34 -40.67
CA ALA A 337 -3.23 -20.51 -40.52
C ALA A 337 -4.54 -21.32 -40.67
N SER A 338 -5.52 -21.00 -39.82
CA SER A 338 -6.96 -21.18 -40.11
C SER A 338 -7.77 -20.09 -39.42
N THR A 339 -8.57 -19.40 -40.22
CA THR A 339 -9.52 -18.35 -39.86
C THR A 339 -10.77 -18.92 -39.18
N LEU A 340 -11.26 -18.31 -38.09
CA LEU A 340 -12.65 -17.83 -37.87
C LEU A 340 -13.09 -17.80 -36.39
N GLN A 341 -13.92 -16.78 -36.12
CA GLN A 341 -14.88 -16.58 -35.03
C GLN A 341 -14.43 -15.88 -33.75
N HIS A 342 -14.74 -14.58 -33.73
CA HIS A 342 -14.92 -13.76 -32.53
C HIS A 342 -15.88 -14.44 -31.55
N THR A 343 -15.33 -14.82 -30.39
CA THR A 343 -16.09 -15.07 -29.16
C THR A 343 -15.59 -14.07 -28.13
N PHE A 344 -16.50 -13.29 -27.57
CA PHE A 344 -16.23 -12.38 -26.45
C PHE A 344 -15.54 -13.15 -25.33
N HIS A 345 -14.25 -12.89 -25.09
CA HIS A 345 -13.57 -13.36 -23.90
C HIS A 345 -13.87 -12.36 -22.78
N THR A 346 -14.73 -12.79 -21.87
CA THR A 346 -14.78 -12.28 -20.51
C THR A 346 -13.37 -12.40 -19.94
N THR A 347 -12.66 -11.28 -19.73
CA THR A 347 -11.32 -11.28 -19.13
C THR A 347 -11.44 -11.72 -17.68
N THR A 348 -11.38 -13.03 -17.47
CA THR A 348 -11.13 -13.63 -16.16
C THR A 348 -9.75 -13.13 -15.72
N LEU A 349 -9.66 -12.57 -14.50
CA LEU A 349 -8.39 -12.29 -13.84
C LEU A 349 -7.53 -13.57 -13.91
N ALA A 350 -6.57 -13.59 -14.84
CA ALA A 350 -5.67 -14.72 -14.97
C ALA A 350 -4.84 -14.76 -13.68
N THR A 351 -5.03 -15.83 -12.90
CA THR A 351 -4.19 -16.15 -11.75
C THR A 351 -2.74 -16.16 -12.22
N MET A 352 -1.94 -15.18 -11.77
CA MET A 352 -0.51 -15.20 -12.03
C MET A 352 0.05 -16.48 -11.40
N PRO A 353 0.68 -17.37 -12.19
CA PRO A 353 1.25 -18.59 -11.64
C PRO A 353 2.33 -18.24 -10.62
N ARG A 354 2.40 -19.01 -9.52
CA ARG A 354 3.49 -18.91 -8.55
C ARG A 354 4.82 -18.99 -9.30
N THR A 355 5.79 -18.16 -8.92
CA THR A 355 7.14 -18.26 -9.49
C THR A 355 7.74 -19.63 -9.15
N ALA A 356 8.64 -20.16 -9.99
CA ALA A 356 9.30 -21.45 -9.73
C ALA A 356 9.99 -21.50 -8.34
N ALA A 357 10.43 -20.36 -7.80
CA ALA A 357 11.04 -20.27 -6.48
C ALA A 357 10.06 -20.48 -5.32
N THR A 358 8.79 -20.11 -5.50
CA THR A 358 7.74 -20.19 -4.46
C THR A 358 6.66 -21.22 -4.78
N GLU A 359 6.79 -21.92 -5.90
CA GLU A 359 5.87 -22.96 -6.35
C GLU A 359 5.67 -24.06 -5.29
N SER A 360 6.73 -24.39 -4.55
CA SER A 360 6.72 -25.41 -3.50
C SER A 360 6.29 -24.90 -2.12
N PHE A 361 6.07 -23.59 -1.94
CA PHE A 361 5.71 -23.02 -0.63
C PHE A 361 4.31 -23.48 -0.21
N LYS A 362 4.15 -23.71 1.08
CA LYS A 362 2.91 -24.19 1.71
C LYS A 362 2.57 -23.31 2.90
N PHE A 363 1.33 -22.87 3.02
CA PHE A 363 0.86 -22.26 4.25
C PHE A 363 0.62 -23.35 5.29
N ASN A 364 1.71 -23.69 6.00
CA ASN A 364 1.77 -24.95 6.74
C ASN A 364 0.92 -24.94 8.00
N HIS A 365 1.25 -24.08 8.96
CA HIS A 365 0.58 -24.05 10.26
C HIS A 365 0.25 -22.64 10.74
N THR A 366 -0.82 -22.55 11.52
CA THR A 366 -1.15 -21.42 12.39
C THR A 366 -0.92 -21.84 13.82
N MET A 367 -0.19 -21.04 14.60
CA MET A 367 0.10 -21.34 15.99
C MET A 367 -0.75 -20.48 16.94
N ILE A 368 -1.36 -21.12 17.94
CA ILE A 368 -2.01 -20.47 19.08
C ILE A 368 -1.53 -21.10 20.38
N ARG A 369 -1.53 -20.32 21.46
CA ARG A 369 -1.20 -20.83 22.79
C ARG A 369 -2.48 -21.29 23.49
N ILE A 370 -2.41 -22.40 24.21
CA ILE A 370 -3.54 -22.96 24.94
C ILE A 370 -3.20 -23.10 26.42
N LYS A 371 -4.17 -22.82 27.29
CA LYS A 371 -3.99 -22.91 28.74
C LYS A 371 -3.95 -24.35 29.23
N ASP A 372 -4.87 -25.19 28.75
CA ASP A 372 -4.99 -26.57 29.21
C ASP A 372 -5.29 -27.53 28.05
N PRO A 373 -4.31 -28.38 27.65
CA PRO A 373 -4.52 -29.34 26.56
C PRO A 373 -5.63 -30.35 26.86
N LYS A 374 -5.99 -30.59 28.13
CA LYS A 374 -7.07 -31.53 28.49
C LYS A 374 -8.45 -31.06 28.03
N VAL A 375 -8.64 -29.77 27.86
CA VAL A 375 -9.91 -29.20 27.33
C VAL A 375 -9.76 -28.80 25.87
N SER A 376 -8.59 -28.32 25.45
CA SER A 376 -8.37 -27.89 24.06
C SER A 376 -8.31 -29.08 23.10
N LEU A 377 -7.65 -30.20 23.45
CA LEU A 377 -7.57 -31.36 22.55
C LEU A 377 -8.95 -31.98 22.27
N PRO A 378 -9.81 -32.27 23.27
CA PRO A 378 -11.17 -32.75 23.00
C PRO A 378 -12.02 -31.76 22.20
N PHE A 379 -11.83 -30.45 22.41
CA PHE A 379 -12.52 -29.46 21.59
C PHE A 379 -12.12 -29.58 20.11
N TYR A 380 -10.82 -29.56 19.80
CA TYR A 380 -10.39 -29.63 18.40
C TYR A 380 -10.59 -31.02 17.78
N MET A 381 -10.46 -32.09 18.55
CA MET A 381 -10.57 -33.47 18.05
C MET A 381 -12.02 -33.96 18.02
N ASP A 382 -12.74 -33.91 19.14
CA ASP A 382 -14.08 -34.49 19.22
C ASP A 382 -15.15 -33.50 18.75
N THR A 383 -15.01 -32.22 19.11
CA THR A 383 -15.98 -31.19 18.68
C THR A 383 -15.74 -30.78 17.23
N LEU A 384 -14.51 -30.48 16.83
CA LEU A 384 -14.23 -30.04 15.46
C LEU A 384 -13.84 -31.16 14.50
N GLY A 385 -13.45 -32.35 14.98
CA GLY A 385 -13.14 -33.48 14.11
C GLY A 385 -11.72 -33.47 13.54
N MET A 386 -10.78 -32.74 14.15
CA MET A 386 -9.38 -32.75 13.73
C MET A 386 -8.63 -33.95 14.31
N ASP A 387 -7.56 -34.37 13.65
CA ASP A 387 -6.70 -35.44 14.11
C ASP A 387 -5.40 -34.89 14.71
N LEU A 388 -4.91 -35.51 15.79
CA LEU A 388 -3.59 -35.21 16.33
C LEU A 388 -2.51 -35.84 15.45
N ILE A 389 -1.85 -35.01 14.64
CA ILE A 389 -0.84 -35.43 13.68
C ILE A 389 0.50 -35.71 14.38
N SER A 390 0.92 -34.82 15.29
CA SER A 390 2.20 -34.92 15.99
C SER A 390 2.15 -34.22 17.33
N GLU A 391 2.88 -34.76 18.31
CA GLU A 391 3.14 -34.14 19.61
C GLU A 391 4.65 -34.01 19.81
N GLN A 392 5.11 -32.88 20.35
CA GLN A 392 6.52 -32.66 20.66
C GLN A 392 6.67 -31.98 22.02
N ASN A 393 7.30 -32.67 22.96
CA ASN A 393 7.67 -32.12 24.26
C ASN A 393 9.06 -31.48 24.17
N MET A 394 9.14 -30.18 24.48
CA MET A 394 10.35 -29.37 24.40
C MET A 394 10.98 -29.10 25.78
N GLY A 395 10.42 -29.67 26.85
CA GLY A 395 10.87 -29.52 28.23
C GLY A 395 9.94 -28.62 29.03
N ASP A 396 9.92 -27.33 28.71
CA ASP A 396 9.12 -26.28 29.37
C ASP A 396 7.76 -26.01 28.68
N PHE A 397 7.60 -26.51 27.46
CA PHE A 397 6.33 -26.48 26.73
C PHE A 397 6.15 -27.73 25.85
N THR A 398 4.91 -28.02 25.50
CA THR A 398 4.53 -29.08 24.55
C THR A 398 3.81 -28.48 23.35
N LEU A 399 4.13 -28.95 22.16
CA LEU A 399 3.48 -28.59 20.90
C LEU A 399 2.58 -29.74 20.42
N TYR A 400 1.31 -29.44 20.16
CA TYR A 400 0.35 -30.37 19.58
C TYR A 400 -0.05 -29.87 18.19
N PHE A 401 0.19 -30.68 17.17
CA PHE A 401 -0.12 -30.34 15.78
C PHE A 401 -1.38 -31.09 15.35
N LEU A 402 -2.45 -30.36 15.07
CA LEU A 402 -3.74 -30.90 14.63
C LEU A 402 -4.04 -30.51 13.19
N GLY A 403 -4.83 -31.34 12.51
CA GLY A 403 -5.39 -31.02 11.19
C GLY A 403 -6.37 -32.08 10.74
N TYR A 404 -7.19 -31.79 9.74
CA TYR A 404 -8.09 -32.79 9.17
C TYR A 404 -7.31 -33.81 8.35
N ASP A 405 -7.30 -35.06 8.78
CA ASP A 405 -6.47 -36.09 8.16
C ASP A 405 -7.17 -36.82 7.01
N HIS A 406 -7.47 -36.09 5.93
CA HIS A 406 -8.03 -36.70 4.70
C HIS A 406 -7.05 -37.67 4.01
N ASP A 407 -5.75 -37.58 4.32
CA ASP A 407 -4.67 -38.34 3.68
C ASP A 407 -4.15 -39.51 4.53
N GLY A 408 -4.72 -39.76 5.72
CA GLY A 408 -4.36 -40.89 6.60
C GLY A 408 -2.99 -40.78 7.30
N ILE A 409 -2.44 -39.58 7.40
CA ILE A 409 -1.15 -39.23 8.02
C ILE A 409 -1.13 -39.52 9.52
N ALA A 410 -2.24 -39.35 10.24
CA ALA A 410 -2.36 -39.60 11.66
C ALA A 410 -2.10 -41.07 12.04
N ASN A 411 -2.13 -41.99 11.06
CA ASN A 411 -1.85 -43.42 11.25
C ASN A 411 -0.41 -43.83 10.91
N LEU A 412 0.45 -42.89 10.49
CA LEU A 412 1.84 -43.18 10.10
C LEU A 412 2.79 -43.32 11.30
N PRO A 413 3.96 -43.97 11.15
CA PRO A 413 5.01 -43.99 12.16
C PRO A 413 5.51 -42.57 12.52
N ALA A 414 6.02 -42.38 13.75
CA ALA A 414 6.39 -41.07 14.30
C ALA A 414 7.35 -40.24 13.42
N GLU A 415 8.36 -40.88 12.82
CA GLU A 415 9.30 -40.22 11.90
C GLU A 415 8.59 -39.67 10.65
N GLN A 416 7.65 -40.44 10.11
CA GLN A 416 6.89 -40.06 8.92
C GLN A 416 5.88 -38.96 9.26
N LYS A 417 5.28 -38.98 10.46
CA LYS A 417 4.44 -37.89 10.98
C LYS A 417 5.21 -36.57 11.09
N ALA A 418 6.44 -36.60 11.61
CA ALA A 418 7.29 -35.41 11.74
C ALA A 418 7.64 -34.78 10.39
N LYS A 419 7.76 -35.59 9.33
CA LYS A 419 7.98 -35.10 7.97
C LYS A 419 6.68 -34.67 7.30
N ALA A 420 5.59 -35.39 7.53
CA ALA A 420 4.29 -35.11 6.93
C ALA A 420 3.68 -33.80 7.45
N ARG A 421 3.88 -33.47 8.74
CA ARG A 421 3.34 -32.24 9.34
C ARG A 421 3.80 -30.98 8.59
N PHE A 422 5.06 -30.89 8.15
CA PHE A 422 5.60 -29.73 7.43
C PHE A 422 5.38 -29.79 5.90
N ASN A 423 4.85 -30.90 5.39
CA ASN A 423 4.65 -31.12 3.95
C ASN A 423 3.18 -31.01 3.53
N ARG A 424 2.32 -30.40 4.35
CA ARG A 424 0.91 -30.13 4.03
C ARG A 424 0.51 -28.71 4.41
N GLU A 425 -0.72 -28.33 4.12
CA GLU A 425 -1.31 -27.06 4.54
C GLU A 425 -2.36 -27.30 5.63
N GLY A 426 -2.76 -26.23 6.32
CA GLY A 426 -3.89 -26.25 7.24
C GLY A 426 -3.65 -27.01 8.54
N ILE A 427 -2.46 -26.89 9.12
CA ILE A 427 -2.16 -27.41 10.46
C ILE A 427 -2.44 -26.34 11.52
N LEU A 428 -3.03 -26.75 12.64
CA LEU A 428 -3.14 -25.94 13.85
C LEU A 428 -2.10 -26.41 14.86
N GLU A 429 -1.18 -25.53 15.22
CA GLU A 429 -0.19 -25.77 16.27
C GLU A 429 -0.70 -25.19 17.58
N LEU A 430 -1.02 -26.04 18.54
CA LEU A 430 -1.36 -25.65 19.90
C LEU A 430 -0.10 -25.75 20.76
N THR A 431 0.32 -24.62 21.33
CA THR A 431 1.44 -24.58 22.27
C THR A 431 0.94 -24.50 23.70
N HIS A 432 1.30 -25.50 24.50
CA HIS A 432 1.03 -25.54 25.92
C HIS A 432 2.31 -25.23 26.70
N ASN A 433 2.35 -24.06 27.33
CA ASN A 433 3.39 -23.75 28.31
C ASN A 433 3.01 -24.42 29.64
N HIS A 434 3.89 -25.28 30.16
CA HIS A 434 3.54 -26.11 31.32
C HIS A 434 3.26 -25.26 32.57
N GLY A 435 2.25 -25.65 33.34
CA GLY A 435 1.84 -24.98 34.57
C GLY A 435 0.77 -23.91 34.38
N THR A 436 0.50 -23.46 33.15
CA THR A 436 -0.57 -22.50 32.88
C THR A 436 -1.96 -23.04 33.23
N GLU A 437 -2.17 -24.35 33.13
CA GLU A 437 -3.41 -25.05 33.49
C GLU A 437 -3.71 -25.01 35.00
N SER A 438 -2.66 -24.90 35.83
CA SER A 438 -2.77 -24.94 37.29
C SER A 438 -2.54 -23.59 37.96
N ASP A 439 -2.12 -22.56 37.21
CA ASP A 439 -1.89 -21.23 37.73
C ASP A 439 -3.22 -20.45 37.84
N SER A 440 -3.69 -20.25 39.08
CA SER A 440 -4.89 -19.46 39.36
C SER A 440 -4.71 -17.96 39.10
N SER A 441 -3.47 -17.46 39.05
CA SER A 441 -3.17 -16.06 38.73
C SER A 441 -3.17 -15.79 37.23
N PHE A 442 -3.00 -16.84 36.42
CA PHE A 442 -3.00 -16.75 34.96
C PHE A 442 -4.42 -16.47 34.41
N GLN A 443 -4.60 -15.24 33.91
CA GLN A 443 -5.88 -14.73 33.39
C GLN A 443 -6.32 -15.38 32.06
N GLY A 444 -5.49 -16.25 31.48
CA GLY A 444 -5.71 -16.83 30.16
C GLY A 444 -4.97 -16.07 29.06
N TYR A 445 -4.95 -16.65 27.86
CA TYR A 445 -4.35 -16.01 26.70
C TYR A 445 -5.28 -14.97 26.09
N ALA A 446 -4.69 -13.93 25.50
CA ALA A 446 -5.46 -12.94 24.74
C ALA A 446 -5.85 -13.52 23.38
N SER A 447 -7.15 -13.50 23.08
CA SER A 447 -7.66 -13.99 21.79
C SER A 447 -7.40 -13.04 20.61
N GLY A 448 -6.98 -11.80 20.89
CA GLY A 448 -6.74 -10.76 19.87
C GLY A 448 -8.00 -10.00 19.43
N ASN A 449 -9.16 -10.26 20.05
CA ASN A 449 -10.44 -9.61 19.71
C ASN A 449 -10.96 -8.61 20.76
N ALA A 450 -10.13 -8.26 21.75
CA ALA A 450 -10.47 -7.31 22.81
C ALA A 450 -9.34 -6.28 23.02
N ASP A 451 -9.69 -5.13 23.59
CA ASP A 451 -8.72 -4.07 23.92
C ASP A 451 -8.18 -4.21 25.36
N PRO A 452 -6.92 -3.79 25.63
CA PRO A 452 -5.91 -3.37 24.66
C PRO A 452 -5.25 -4.58 23.98
N GLY A 453 -4.95 -4.49 22.68
CA GLY A 453 -4.18 -5.53 21.98
C GLY A 453 -4.96 -6.34 20.94
N ARG A 454 -5.83 -5.70 20.16
CA ARG A 454 -6.42 -6.33 18.97
C ARG A 454 -5.34 -6.70 17.94
N GLY A 455 -5.47 -7.87 17.33
CA GLY A 455 -4.49 -8.38 16.37
C GLY A 455 -5.01 -9.62 15.62
N PHE A 456 -4.67 -10.81 16.12
CA PHE A 456 -5.24 -12.07 15.60
C PHE A 456 -6.78 -12.06 15.72
N GLY A 457 -7.47 -12.49 14.66
CA GLY A 457 -8.93 -12.52 14.62
C GLY A 457 -9.49 -13.89 14.95
N HIS A 458 -9.34 -14.85 14.04
CA HIS A 458 -9.90 -16.19 14.18
C HIS A 458 -9.21 -17.17 13.22
N ILE A 459 -9.42 -18.46 13.45
CA ILE A 459 -9.29 -19.48 12.41
C ILE A 459 -10.66 -19.74 11.78
N ALA A 460 -10.71 -20.32 10.58
CA ALA A 460 -11.95 -20.61 9.87
C ALA A 460 -12.02 -22.08 9.46
N ILE A 461 -13.20 -22.68 9.62
CA ILE A 461 -13.50 -24.06 9.26
C ILE A 461 -14.66 -24.07 8.27
N THR A 462 -14.39 -24.66 7.11
CA THR A 462 -15.40 -24.87 6.08
C THR A 462 -16.18 -26.15 6.37
N VAL A 463 -17.51 -26.07 6.36
CA VAL A 463 -18.43 -27.19 6.59
C VAL A 463 -19.39 -27.36 5.40
N GLN A 464 -19.91 -28.57 5.21
CA GLN A 464 -20.86 -28.86 4.14
C GLN A 464 -22.24 -28.24 4.40
N ASN A 465 -22.75 -28.39 5.63
CA ASN A 465 -24.03 -27.85 6.07
C ASN A 465 -23.81 -27.09 7.37
N ILE A 466 -23.94 -25.76 7.31
CA ILE A 466 -23.64 -24.88 8.44
C ILE A 466 -24.71 -24.97 9.53
N GLU A 467 -25.97 -25.18 9.15
CA GLU A 467 -27.09 -25.36 10.07
C GLU A 467 -26.92 -26.63 10.90
N GLU A 468 -26.59 -27.77 10.27
CA GLU A 468 -26.32 -29.03 10.96
C GLU A 468 -25.09 -28.95 11.86
N ALA A 469 -24.01 -28.31 11.38
CA ALA A 469 -22.81 -28.09 12.18
C ALA A 469 -23.13 -27.24 13.42
N CYS A 470 -23.85 -26.12 13.26
CA CYS A 470 -24.25 -25.27 14.37
C CYS A 470 -25.16 -26.00 15.36
N ALA A 471 -26.14 -26.78 14.87
CA ALA A 471 -27.02 -27.58 15.72
C ALA A 471 -26.23 -28.62 16.54
N ARG A 472 -25.20 -29.25 15.95
CA ARG A 472 -24.29 -30.14 16.66
C ARG A 472 -23.46 -29.40 17.71
N PHE A 473 -22.92 -28.23 17.39
CA PHE A 473 -22.18 -27.43 18.38
C PHE A 473 -23.06 -26.99 19.55
N GLU A 474 -24.33 -26.64 19.28
CA GLU A 474 -25.31 -26.33 20.31
C GLU A 474 -25.62 -27.54 21.21
N SER A 475 -25.80 -28.73 20.63
CA SER A 475 -26.08 -29.95 21.42
C SER A 475 -24.90 -30.39 22.27
N LEU A 476 -23.68 -30.06 21.85
CA LEU A 476 -22.44 -30.27 22.63
C LEU A 476 -22.16 -29.15 23.64
N GLY A 477 -22.99 -28.10 23.70
CA GLY A 477 -22.85 -26.99 24.64
C GLY A 477 -21.69 -26.03 24.31
N VAL A 478 -21.26 -25.97 23.06
CA VAL A 478 -20.17 -25.10 22.62
C VAL A 478 -20.59 -23.62 22.74
N PRO A 479 -19.74 -22.74 23.31
CA PRO A 479 -20.05 -21.32 23.37
C PRO A 479 -20.01 -20.67 21.98
N PHE A 480 -21.04 -19.87 21.68
CA PHE A 480 -21.09 -19.07 20.46
C PHE A 480 -20.73 -17.61 20.76
N LYS A 481 -19.84 -17.05 19.93
CA LYS A 481 -19.68 -15.60 19.85
C LYS A 481 -20.79 -14.97 19.00
N LYS A 482 -21.21 -15.67 17.94
CA LYS A 482 -22.26 -15.24 17.02
C LYS A 482 -22.96 -16.47 16.44
N ARG A 483 -24.28 -16.59 16.62
CA ARG A 483 -25.10 -17.62 15.97
C ARG A 483 -25.51 -17.21 14.56
N LEU A 484 -26.06 -18.14 13.79
CA LEU A 484 -26.66 -17.86 12.47
C LEU A 484 -27.84 -16.90 12.56
N THR A 485 -28.57 -16.92 13.69
CA THR A 485 -29.70 -16.03 13.97
C THR A 485 -29.27 -14.61 14.35
N ASP A 486 -28.01 -14.42 14.72
CA ASP A 486 -27.53 -13.17 15.30
C ASP A 486 -27.02 -12.22 14.22
N GLY A 487 -27.47 -10.97 14.28
CA GLY A 487 -27.07 -9.93 13.34
C GLY A 487 -27.69 -10.08 11.94
N LYS A 488 -27.14 -9.33 10.97
CA LYS A 488 -27.64 -9.29 9.58
C LYS A 488 -27.06 -10.39 8.68
N MET A 489 -25.85 -10.87 8.98
CA MET A 489 -25.21 -11.94 8.22
C MET A 489 -25.63 -13.30 8.78
N ARG A 490 -26.52 -13.99 8.06
CA ARG A 490 -27.11 -15.27 8.50
C ARG A 490 -26.40 -16.52 7.97
N HIS A 491 -25.34 -16.35 7.18
CA HIS A 491 -24.63 -17.43 6.49
C HIS A 491 -23.26 -17.78 7.12
N ILE A 492 -22.90 -17.16 8.24
CA ILE A 492 -21.68 -17.46 9.02
C ILE A 492 -21.98 -17.50 10.52
N ALA A 493 -21.24 -18.33 11.25
CA ALA A 493 -21.26 -18.39 12.71
C ALA A 493 -19.84 -18.28 13.28
N PHE A 494 -19.74 -17.85 14.53
CA PHE A 494 -18.48 -17.86 15.29
C PHE A 494 -18.70 -18.61 16.60
N ILE A 495 -17.91 -19.66 16.82
CA ILE A 495 -17.82 -20.36 18.10
C ILE A 495 -16.54 -19.95 18.84
N LEU A 496 -16.46 -20.27 20.12
CA LEU A 496 -15.28 -20.03 20.95
C LEU A 496 -14.66 -21.37 21.35
N ASP A 497 -13.34 -21.44 21.26
CA ASP A 497 -12.56 -22.52 21.87
C ASP A 497 -12.45 -22.33 23.40
N PRO A 498 -11.85 -23.27 24.14
CA PRO A 498 -11.71 -23.17 25.60
C PRO A 498 -10.91 -21.96 26.10
N ASP A 499 -10.00 -21.42 25.27
CA ASP A 499 -9.19 -20.25 25.57
C ASP A 499 -9.85 -18.93 25.07
N GLY A 500 -11.03 -19.02 24.44
CA GLY A 500 -11.78 -17.87 23.94
C GLY A 500 -11.33 -17.34 22.58
N TYR A 501 -10.50 -18.09 21.85
CA TYR A 501 -10.23 -17.84 20.44
C TYR A 501 -11.47 -18.08 19.60
N TRP A 502 -11.66 -17.23 18.59
CA TRP A 502 -12.81 -17.33 17.71
C TRP A 502 -12.51 -18.34 16.61
N VAL A 503 -13.50 -19.19 16.33
CA VAL A 503 -13.48 -20.13 15.20
C VAL A 503 -14.68 -19.80 14.31
N GLU A 504 -14.41 -19.31 13.12
CA GLU A 504 -15.43 -19.03 12.10
C GLU A 504 -15.89 -20.34 11.46
N ILE A 505 -17.20 -20.50 11.30
CA ILE A 505 -17.82 -21.61 10.60
C ILE A 505 -18.47 -21.06 9.33
N VAL A 506 -18.05 -21.57 8.17
CA VAL A 506 -18.47 -21.09 6.86
C VAL A 506 -18.89 -22.25 5.93
N PRO A 507 -19.85 -22.05 5.02
CA PRO A 507 -20.16 -23.04 4.00
C PRO A 507 -19.06 -23.12 2.92
N GLY A 508 -18.96 -24.26 2.22
CA GLY A 508 -17.99 -24.46 1.11
C GLY A 508 -18.20 -23.56 -0.11
N ALA A 509 -19.36 -22.92 -0.22
CA ALA A 509 -19.62 -21.87 -1.19
C ALA A 509 -20.46 -20.79 -0.50
N LEU A 510 -19.97 -19.56 -0.52
CA LEU A 510 -20.70 -18.39 -0.04
C LEU A 510 -21.43 -17.76 -1.22
N SER A 511 -22.76 -17.88 -1.28
CA SER A 511 -23.60 -17.05 -2.14
C SER A 511 -23.83 -15.71 -1.42
N LEU A 512 -22.88 -14.78 -1.55
CA LEU A 512 -22.95 -13.43 -0.99
C LEU A 512 -23.92 -12.54 -1.74
#